data_AF-A0A1F4QYJ1-F1
#
_entry.id   AF-A0A1F4QYJ1-F1
#
_cell.length_a   1.000
_cell.length_b   1.000
_cell.length_c   1.000
_cell.angle_alpha   90.00
_cell.angle_beta   90.00
_cell.angle_gamma   90.00
#
_symmetry.space_group_name_H-M   'P 1'
#
loop_
_entity.id
_entity.type
_entity.pdbx_description
1 polymer ?
#
loop_
_entity_poly.entity_id
_entity_poly.type
_entity_poly.pdbx_seq_one_letter_code
_entity_poly.pdbx_strand_id
1 'polypeptide(L)'
;MFQSKLNRFFKRLPWTAAVTIAIVWGLVYLFFGRLHGMWDMFDRWFPFFIMRIIGMKQPMPVLLGLFFAMLDGAVLGFIFGGIVRMAFYRKE
;
A
#
# COMPACT_ATOMS: atom_id res chain seq x y z
N MET A 1 -3.13 3.11 33.57
CA MET A 1 -3.10 4.17 32.52
C MET A 1 -2.30 3.77 31.27
N PHE A 2 -1.21 3.01 31.37
CA PHE A 2 -0.37 2.58 30.22
C PHE A 2 -1.10 1.64 29.23
N GLN A 3 -1.86 0.67 29.77
CA GLN A 3 -2.70 -0.28 29.03
C GLN A 3 -3.69 0.41 28.05
N SER A 4 -4.27 1.57 28.40
CA SER A 4 -5.26 2.25 27.54
C SER A 4 -4.65 3.05 26.37
N LYS A 5 -3.37 3.44 26.46
CA LYS A 5 -2.63 4.06 25.36
C LYS A 5 -2.18 3.00 24.35
N LEU A 6 -1.69 1.87 24.87
CA LEU A 6 -1.26 0.73 24.07
C LEU A 6 -2.42 0.13 23.25
N ASN A 7 -3.59 -0.05 23.87
CA ASN A 7 -4.80 -0.51 23.19
C ASN A 7 -5.28 0.44 22.07
N ARG A 8 -5.13 1.76 22.25
CA ARG A 8 -5.47 2.74 21.19
C ARG A 8 -4.48 2.71 20.04
N PHE A 9 -3.20 2.50 20.33
CA PHE A 9 -2.15 2.40 19.32
C PHE A 9 -2.37 1.18 18.41
N PHE A 10 -2.53 -0.02 19.00
CA PHE A 10 -2.74 -1.24 18.22
C PHE A 10 -4.05 -1.24 17.42
N LYS A 11 -5.10 -0.56 17.90
CA LYS A 11 -6.35 -0.36 17.11
C LYS A 11 -6.13 0.46 15.84
N ARG A 12 -5.17 1.39 15.84
CA ARG A 12 -4.84 2.25 14.69
C ARG A 12 -3.72 1.68 13.81
N LEU A 13 -3.11 0.57 14.21
CA LEU A 13 -1.98 -0.04 13.53
C LEU A 13 -2.28 -0.42 12.06
N PRO A 14 -3.45 -1.00 11.71
CA PRO A 14 -3.80 -1.26 10.31
C PRO A 14 -3.87 0.01 9.45
N TRP A 15 -4.46 1.08 10.00
CA TRP A 15 -4.61 2.36 9.30
C TRP A 15 -3.28 3.08 9.11
N THR A 16 -2.43 3.09 10.13
CA THR A 16 -1.09 3.71 10.06
C THR A 16 -0.16 2.93 9.13
N ALA A 17 -0.24 1.60 9.12
CA ALA A 17 0.49 0.76 8.18
C ALA A 17 0.01 0.98 6.73
N ALA A 18 -1.30 1.08 6.51
CA ALA A 18 -1.88 1.38 5.20
C ALA A 18 -1.35 2.71 4.64
N VAL A 19 -1.42 3.79 5.41
CA VAL A 19 -0.95 5.12 4.96
C VAL A 19 0.56 5.11 4.71
N THR A 20 1.34 4.53 5.62
CA THR A 20 2.81 4.46 5.46
C THR A 20 3.19 3.70 4.20
N ILE A 21 2.60 2.52 3.98
CA ILE A 21 2.94 1.68 2.83
C ILE A 21 2.39 2.29 1.53
N ALA A 22 1.23 2.95 1.54
CA ALA A 22 0.72 3.69 0.39
C ALA A 22 1.70 4.77 -0.08
N ILE A 23 2.22 5.58 0.86
CA ILE A 23 3.18 6.64 0.55
C ILE A 23 4.49 6.03 0.05
N VAL A 24 5.04 5.03 0.75
CA VAL A 24 6.29 4.37 0.35
C VAL A 24 6.15 3.75 -1.04
N TRP A 25 5.04 3.05 -1.32
CA TRP A 25 4.82 2.41 -2.62
C TRP A 25 4.59 3.43 -3.75
N GLY A 26 3.90 4.54 -3.46
CA GLY A 26 3.79 5.66 -4.39
C GLY A 26 5.14 6.31 -4.71
N LEU A 27 6.02 6.45 -3.71
CA LEU A 27 7.39 6.94 -3.91
C LEU A 27 8.24 5.96 -4.72
N VAL A 28 8.11 4.65 -4.45
CA VAL A 28 8.74 3.59 -5.26
C VAL A 28 8.29 3.73 -6.73
N TYR A 29 6.99 3.88 -6.98
CA TYR A 29 6.47 4.10 -8.34
C TYR A 29 7.11 5.32 -9.02
N LEU A 30 7.16 6.47 -8.35
CA LEU A 30 7.76 7.68 -8.91
C LEU A 30 9.27 7.54 -9.12
N PHE A 31 9.97 6.90 -8.19
CA PHE A 31 11.42 6.71 -8.24
C PHE A 31 11.81 5.83 -9.43
N PHE A 32 11.19 4.66 -9.57
CA PHE A 32 11.45 3.74 -10.69
C PHE A 32 10.96 4.30 -12.02
N GLY A 33 9.82 4.99 -12.04
CA GLY A 33 9.32 5.64 -13.24
C GLY A 33 10.25 6.75 -13.76
N ARG A 34 10.86 7.53 -12.86
CA ARG A 34 11.80 8.60 -13.23
C ARG A 34 13.19 8.09 -13.57
N LEU A 35 13.70 7.07 -12.88
CA LEU A 35 15.08 6.62 -13.08
C LEU A 35 15.31 5.89 -14.41
N HIS A 36 14.32 5.19 -14.95
CA HIS A 36 14.56 4.28 -16.09
C HIS A 36 13.50 4.36 -17.21
N GLY A 37 12.58 5.34 -17.19
CA GLY A 37 11.43 5.31 -18.10
C GLY A 37 10.58 4.03 -17.95
N MET A 38 10.74 3.36 -16.80
CA MET A 38 10.18 2.06 -16.45
C MET A 38 8.71 2.13 -16.03
N TRP A 39 7.98 3.16 -16.45
CA TRP A 39 6.52 3.18 -16.35
C TRP A 39 5.95 1.91 -17.02
N ASP A 40 6.55 1.52 -18.15
CA ASP A 40 6.31 0.27 -18.86
C ASP A 40 6.59 -1.00 -18.03
N MET A 41 7.46 -0.93 -17.02
CA MET A 41 7.77 -2.08 -16.17
C MET A 41 6.67 -2.31 -15.14
N PHE A 42 6.11 -1.25 -14.55
CA PHE A 42 4.88 -1.36 -13.76
C PHE A 42 3.73 -1.86 -14.63
N ASP A 43 3.70 -1.39 -15.88
CA ASP A 43 2.65 -1.82 -16.78
C ASP A 43 2.76 -3.33 -17.12
N ARG A 44 3.94 -3.83 -17.45
CA ARG A 44 4.12 -5.22 -17.91
C ARG A 44 4.39 -6.24 -16.78
N TRP A 45 5.17 -5.88 -15.78
CA TRP A 45 5.72 -6.81 -14.77
C TRP A 45 5.03 -6.69 -13.41
N PHE A 46 4.55 -5.51 -13.07
CA PHE A 46 3.85 -5.23 -11.81
C PHE A 46 2.48 -4.59 -12.06
N PRO A 47 1.59 -5.26 -12.83
CA PRO A 47 0.27 -4.70 -13.09
C PRO A 47 -0.45 -4.53 -11.76
N PHE A 48 -0.81 -3.29 -11.44
CA PHE A 48 -1.46 -2.96 -10.18
C PHE A 48 -2.64 -3.89 -9.94
N PHE A 49 -2.70 -4.49 -8.76
CA PHE A 49 -3.70 -5.48 -8.40
C PHE A 49 -5.11 -4.89 -8.51
N ILE A 50 -5.29 -3.67 -8.00
CA ILE A 50 -6.58 -2.96 -8.08
C ILE A 50 -6.91 -2.58 -9.53
N MET A 51 -5.93 -2.17 -10.33
CA MET A 51 -6.15 -1.90 -11.76
C MET A 51 -6.66 -3.14 -12.50
N ARG A 52 -6.09 -4.32 -12.21
CA ARG A 52 -6.54 -5.60 -12.78
C ARG A 52 -7.97 -5.95 -12.37
N ILE A 53 -8.34 -5.72 -11.11
CA ILE A 53 -9.70 -5.96 -10.63
C ILE A 53 -10.70 -5.06 -11.37
N ILE A 54 -10.34 -3.81 -11.64
CA ILE A 54 -11.21 -2.82 -12.29
C ILE A 54 -11.21 -2.99 -13.83
N GLY A 55 -10.37 -3.86 -14.38
CA GLY A 55 -10.33 -4.14 -15.82
C GLY A 55 -9.77 -2.99 -16.67
N MET A 56 -8.99 -2.09 -16.07
CA MET A 56 -8.37 -0.99 -16.80
C MET A 56 -7.23 -1.49 -17.68
N LYS A 57 -7.14 -0.95 -18.91
CA LYS A 57 -6.10 -1.27 -19.88
C LYS A 57 -5.01 -0.20 -19.89
N GLN A 58 -3.79 -0.64 -20.22
CA GLN A 58 -2.60 0.19 -20.39
C GLN A 58 -2.48 0.73 -21.82
N PRO A 59 -1.68 1.79 -22.07
CA PRO A 59 -0.86 2.54 -21.09
C PRO A 59 -1.71 3.55 -20.30
N MET A 60 -1.37 3.74 -19.02
CA MET A 60 -2.08 4.68 -18.14
C MET A 60 -1.30 5.97 -17.93
N PRO A 61 -1.98 7.11 -17.69
CA PRO A 61 -1.33 8.34 -17.26
C PRO A 61 -0.54 8.13 -15.95
N VAL A 62 0.61 8.80 -15.81
CA VAL A 62 1.49 8.69 -14.63
C VAL A 62 0.75 8.95 -13.31
N LEU A 63 -0.14 9.95 -13.28
CA LEU A 63 -0.94 10.25 -12.09
C LEU A 63 -1.87 9.09 -11.70
N LEU A 64 -2.43 8.39 -12.69
CA LEU A 64 -3.32 7.27 -12.45
C LEU A 64 -2.55 6.03 -11.99
N GLY A 65 -1.37 5.78 -12.58
CA GLY A 65 -0.47 4.73 -12.09
C GLY A 65 0.02 5.00 -10.67
N LEU A 66 0.31 6.26 -10.32
CA LEU A 66 0.65 6.67 -8.95
C LEU A 66 -0.52 6.36 -8.00
N PHE A 67 -1.74 6.73 -8.39
CA PHE A 67 -2.92 6.47 -7.58
C PHE A 67 -3.13 4.96 -7.35
N PHE A 68 -3.01 4.14 -8.39
CA PHE A 68 -3.11 2.68 -8.25
C PHE A 68 -1.98 2.07 -7.42
N ALA A 69 -0.75 2.58 -7.56
CA ALA A 69 0.36 2.19 -6.69
C ALA A 69 0.01 2.49 -5.23
N MET A 70 -0.41 3.72 -4.93
CA MET A 70 -0.77 4.11 -3.56
C MET A 70 -1.93 3.28 -3.01
N LEU A 71 -2.93 2.95 -3.82
CA LEU A 71 -4.04 2.09 -3.41
C LEU A 71 -3.59 0.65 -3.12
N ASP A 72 -2.79 0.06 -4.00
CA ASP A 72 -2.23 -1.28 -3.77
C ASP A 72 -1.39 -1.31 -2.49
N GLY A 73 -0.53 -0.30 -2.31
CA GLY A 73 0.26 -0.12 -1.09
C GLY A 73 -0.62 0.05 0.16
N ALA A 74 -1.72 0.80 0.06
CA ALA A 74 -2.67 0.96 1.15
C ALA A 74 -3.33 -0.37 1.55
N VAL A 75 -3.78 -1.15 0.56
CA VAL A 75 -4.40 -2.46 0.79
C VAL A 75 -3.41 -3.43 1.42
N LEU A 76 -2.20 -3.54 0.87
CA LEU A 76 -1.15 -4.40 1.42
C LEU A 76 -0.77 -3.98 2.84
N GLY A 77 -0.65 -2.67 3.09
CA GLY A 77 -0.33 -2.16 4.42
C GLY A 77 -1.45 -2.37 5.43
N PHE A 78 -2.71 -2.27 5.01
CA PHE A 78 -3.85 -2.58 5.87
C PHE A 78 -3.87 -4.06 6.26
N ILE A 79 -3.66 -4.96 5.30
CA ILE A 79 -3.60 -6.42 5.54
C ILE A 79 -2.45 -6.74 6.48
N PHE A 80 -1.24 -6.23 6.19
CA PHE A 80 -0.06 -6.46 7.02
C PHE A 80 -0.27 -5.94 8.45
N GLY A 81 -0.74 -4.70 8.60
CA GLY A 81 -1.04 -4.13 9.91
C GLY A 81 -2.16 -4.87 10.66
N GLY A 82 -3.12 -5.43 9.93
CA GLY A 82 -4.14 -6.33 10.46
C GLY A 82 -3.55 -7.63 11.01
N ILE A 83 -2.68 -8.30 10.25
CA ILE A 83 -1.98 -9.53 10.67
C ILE A 83 -1.14 -9.26 11.91
N VAL A 84 -0.36 -8.18 11.91
CA VAL A 84 0.44 -7.75 13.06
C VAL A 84 -0.45 -7.54 14.27
N ARG A 85 -1.54 -6.77 14.13
CA ARG A 85 -2.50 -6.56 15.20
C ARG A 85 -3.05 -7.90 15.73
N MET A 86 -3.47 -8.81 14.87
CA MET A 86 -3.98 -10.12 15.29
C MET A 86 -2.94 -10.94 16.04
N ALA A 87 -1.68 -10.97 15.57
CA ALA A 87 -0.60 -11.69 16.23
C ALA A 87 -0.33 -11.19 17.65
N PHE A 88 -0.43 -9.87 17.88
CA PHE A 88 -0.24 -9.27 19.20
C PHE A 88 -1.47 -9.37 20.12
N TYR A 89 -2.69 -9.31 19.57
CA TYR A 89 -3.93 -9.44 20.35
C TYR A 89 -4.31 -10.88 20.70
N ARG A 90 -3.75 -11.89 20.02
CA ARG A 90 -4.05 -13.31 20.31
C ARG A 90 -3.37 -13.82 21.61
N LYS A 91 -2.72 -12.94 22.37
CA LYS A 91 -1.98 -13.25 23.61
C LYS A 91 -2.60 -12.68 24.90
N GLU A 92 -3.78 -12.06 24.82
CA GLU A 92 -4.62 -11.74 26.00
C GLU A 92 -5.85 -12.66 26.02
#